data_AF-A0A4U8UTA7-F1
#
_entry.id   AF-A0A4U8UTA7-F1
#
_cell.length_a   1.000
_cell.length_b   1.000
_cell.length_c   1.000
_cell.angle_alpha   90.00
_cell.angle_beta   90.00
_cell.angle_gamma   90.00
#
_symmetry.space_group_name_H-M   'P 1'
#
loop_
_entity.id
_entity.type
_entity.pdbx_description
1 polymer ?
#
loop_
_entity_poly.entity_id
_entity_poly.type
_entity_poly.pdbx_seq_one_letter_code
_entity_poly.pdbx_strand_id
1 'polypeptide(L)'
;MDTLIGVIVTVASGLTCFWYLICVICLVQSVRDGTTFVLLTSQSVCDVLALIQYIIFGFEITFEWKLLHLPPKWASLLYSFLEYVALPHYVVIAANRATLQQGYTKFGP
;
A
#
# COMPACT_ATOMS: atom_id res chain seq x y z
N MET A 1 -8.65 -0.23 -27.71
CA MET A 1 -7.78 0.59 -26.83
C MET A 1 -7.96 0.16 -25.38
N ASP A 2 -9.19 -0.17 -24.98
CA ASP A 2 -9.53 -0.55 -23.60
C ASP A 2 -8.81 -1.82 -23.14
N THR A 3 -8.74 -2.86 -23.99
CA THR A 3 -7.97 -4.08 -23.71
C THR A 3 -6.48 -3.84 -23.49
N LEU A 4 -5.86 -2.91 -24.23
CA LEU A 4 -4.46 -2.55 -24.02
C LEU A 4 -4.26 -1.87 -22.64
N ILE A 5 -5.19 -0.98 -22.27
CA ILE A 5 -5.17 -0.31 -20.95
C ILE A 5 -5.34 -1.34 -19.84
N GLY A 6 -6.30 -2.27 -19.98
CA GLY A 6 -6.53 -3.34 -19.01
C GLY A 6 -5.30 -4.22 -18.79
N VAL A 7 -4.61 -4.61 -19.88
CA VAL A 7 -3.38 -5.40 -19.80
C VAL A 7 -2.26 -4.63 -19.09
N ILE A 8 -2.05 -3.36 -19.44
CA ILE A 8 -1.02 -2.52 -18.80
C ILE A 8 -1.29 -2.39 -17.30
N VAL A 9 -2.53 -2.07 -16.93
CA VAL A 9 -2.94 -1.92 -15.52
C VAL A 9 -2.72 -3.24 -14.77
N THR A 10 -3.14 -4.37 -15.33
CA THR A 10 -3.00 -5.69 -14.70
C THR A 10 -1.54 -6.08 -14.51
N VAL A 11 -0.69 -5.89 -15.52
CA VAL A 11 0.73 -6.26 -15.45
C VAL A 11 1.48 -5.34 -14.49
N ALA A 12 1.26 -4.03 -14.56
CA ALA A 12 1.93 -3.07 -13.68
C ALA A 12 1.53 -3.32 -12.21
N SER A 13 0.23 -3.41 -11.92
CA SER A 13 -0.26 -3.68 -10.56
C SER A 13 0.17 -5.06 -10.05
N GLY A 14 0.22 -6.09 -10.90
CA GLY A 14 0.72 -7.41 -10.55
C GLY A 14 2.20 -7.42 -10.15
N LEU A 15 3.07 -6.76 -10.93
CA LEU A 15 4.49 -6.64 -10.61
C LEU A 15 4.73 -5.84 -9.33
N THR A 16 4.01 -4.73 -9.16
CA THR A 16 4.10 -3.92 -7.95
C THR A 16 3.57 -4.67 -6.72
N CYS A 17 2.50 -5.47 -6.87
CA CYS A 17 1.95 -6.31 -5.79
C CYS A 17 2.98 -7.33 -5.32
N PHE A 18 3.65 -8.02 -6.26
CA PHE A 18 4.71 -8.97 -5.93
C PHE A 18 5.85 -8.33 -5.16
N TRP A 19 6.29 -7.14 -5.57
CA TRP A 19 7.30 -6.37 -4.84
C TRP A 19 6.87 -6.04 -3.41
N TYR A 20 5.64 -5.57 -3.25
CA TYR A 20 5.09 -5.23 -1.93
C TYR A 20 4.94 -6.44 -1.02
N LEU A 21 4.61 -7.62 -1.53
CA LEU A 21 4.58 -8.86 -0.74
C LEU A 21 5.96 -9.19 -0.15
N ILE A 22 7.04 -9.00 -0.91
CA ILE A 22 8.41 -9.17 -0.42
C ILE A 22 8.68 -8.14 0.68
N CYS A 23 8.29 -6.88 0.49
CA CYS A 23 8.44 -5.82 1.49
C CYS A 23 7.70 -6.16 2.79
N VAL A 24 6.46 -6.64 2.72
CA VAL A 24 5.69 -7.05 3.92
C VAL A 24 6.45 -8.12 4.70
N ILE A 25 6.96 -9.16 4.03
CA ILE A 25 7.69 -10.25 4.70
C ILE A 25 8.92 -9.71 5.43
N CYS A 26 9.73 -8.87 4.78
CA CYS A 26 10.89 -8.24 5.41
C CYS A 26 10.50 -7.34 6.59
N LEU A 27 9.46 -6.52 6.42
CA LEU A 27 9.01 -5.60 7.45
C LEU A 27 8.45 -6.33 8.67
N VAL A 28 7.70 -7.41 8.48
CA VAL A 28 7.18 -8.26 9.56
C VAL A 28 8.31 -8.82 10.43
N GLN A 29 9.45 -9.19 9.83
CA GLN A 29 10.62 -9.65 10.59
C GLN A 29 11.21 -8.53 11.45
N SER A 30 11.22 -7.29 10.95
CA SER A 30 11.72 -6.10 11.65
C SER A 30 10.71 -5.41 12.57
N VAL A 31 9.47 -5.90 12.67
CA VAL A 31 8.44 -5.32 13.57
C VAL A 31 8.91 -5.27 15.02
N ARG A 32 9.75 -6.21 15.45
CA ARG A 32 10.28 -6.27 16.82
C ARG A 32 11.31 -5.19 17.12
N ASP A 33 11.89 -4.56 16.10
CA ASP A 33 12.99 -3.60 16.25
C ASP A 33 12.49 -2.16 16.51
N GLY A 34 11.21 -1.88 16.25
CA GLY A 34 10.63 -0.57 16.57
C GLY A 34 9.24 -0.31 16.00
N THR A 35 8.55 0.67 16.60
CA THR A 35 7.18 1.08 16.23
C THR A 35 7.08 1.60 14.78
N THR A 36 8.17 2.15 14.24
CA THR A 36 8.26 2.55 12.82
C THR A 36 8.02 1.36 11.88
N PHE A 37 8.55 0.18 12.20
CA PHE A 37 8.40 -1.01 11.36
C PHE A 37 6.97 -1.56 11.43
N VAL A 38 6.29 -1.44 12.58
CA VAL A 38 4.85 -1.76 12.70
C VAL A 38 4.04 -0.90 11.73
N LEU A 39 4.30 0.41 11.71
CA LEU A 39 3.58 1.36 10.85
C LEU A 39 3.89 1.14 9.35
N LEU A 40 5.14 0.80 9.02
CA LEU A 40 5.50 0.44 7.64
C LEU A 40 4.86 -0.89 7.21
N THR A 41 4.71 -1.83 8.14
CA THR A 41 4.08 -3.12 7.88
C THR A 41 2.58 -2.96 7.62
N SER A 42 1.86 -2.23 8.46
CA SER A 42 0.44 -1.95 8.23
C SER A 42 0.21 -1.20 6.92
N GLN A 43 1.09 -0.24 6.60
CA GLN A 43 1.02 0.48 5.34
C GLN A 43 1.23 -0.42 4.12
N SER A 44 2.27 -1.25 4.14
CA SER A 44 2.55 -2.17 3.03
C SER A 44 1.45 -3.21 2.84
N VAL A 45 0.75 -3.62 3.90
CA VAL A 45 -0.45 -4.46 3.80
C VAL A 45 -1.60 -3.69 3.12
N CYS A 46 -1.84 -2.42 3.47
CA CYS A 46 -2.85 -1.59 2.80
C CYS A 46 -2.55 -1.43 1.31
N ASP A 47 -1.28 -1.22 0.94
CA ASP A 47 -0.84 -1.09 -0.45
C ASP A 47 -1.06 -2.39 -1.24
N VAL A 48 -0.79 -3.56 -0.65
CA VAL A 48 -1.10 -4.87 -1.28
C VAL A 48 -2.59 -5.00 -1.56
N LEU A 49 -3.46 -4.63 -0.61
CA LEU A 49 -4.91 -4.72 -0.79
C LEU A 49 -5.41 -3.80 -1.91
N ALA A 50 -4.87 -2.58 -2.00
CA ALA A 50 -5.19 -1.64 -3.07
C ALA A 50 -4.72 -2.17 -4.44
N LEU A 51 -3.53 -2.78 -4.50
CA LEU A 51 -2.99 -3.36 -5.72
C LEU A 51 -3.80 -4.57 -6.20
N ILE A 52 -4.30 -5.42 -5.28
CA ILE A 52 -5.21 -6.51 -5.63
C ILE A 52 -6.49 -5.98 -6.30
N GLN A 53 -7.02 -4.86 -5.80
CA GLN A 53 -8.18 -4.22 -6.41
C GLN A 53 -7.89 -3.69 -7.83
N TYR A 54 -6.71 -3.12 -8.06
CA TYR A 54 -6.27 -2.72 -9.40
C TYR A 54 -6.07 -3.90 -10.36
N ILE A 55 -5.55 -5.03 -9.87
CA ILE A 55 -5.42 -6.26 -10.66
C ILE A 55 -6.80 -6.72 -11.11
N ILE A 56 -7.77 -6.79 -10.19
CA ILE A 56 -9.16 -7.18 -10.50
C ILE A 56 -9.75 -6.22 -11.54
N PHE A 57 -9.62 -4.90 -11.34
CA PHE A 57 -10.10 -3.90 -12.29
C PHE A 57 -9.48 -4.04 -13.69
N GLY A 58 -8.17 -4.32 -13.76
CA GLY A 58 -7.49 -4.58 -15.02
C GLY A 58 -8.00 -5.84 -15.73
N PHE A 59 -8.33 -6.90 -14.98
CA PHE A 59 -8.99 -8.09 -15.52
C PHE A 59 -10.42 -7.81 -16.02
N GLU A 60 -11.20 -7.00 -15.30
CA GLU A 60 -12.55 -6.61 -15.74
C GLU A 60 -12.52 -5.85 -17.07
N ILE A 61 -11.55 -4.95 -17.26
CA ILE A 61 -11.35 -4.22 -18.52
C ILE A 61 -10.90 -5.16 -19.65
N THR A 62 -10.00 -6.11 -19.35
CA THR A 62 -9.37 -6.96 -20.38
C THR A 62 -10.30 -8.06 -20.89
N PHE A 63 -11.09 -8.67 -19.99
CA PHE A 63 -11.90 -9.85 -20.30
C PHE A 63 -13.41 -9.56 -20.32
N GLU A 64 -13.82 -8.30 -20.11
CA GLU A 64 -15.23 -7.91 -19.89
C GLU A 64 -15.92 -8.74 -18.78
N TRP A 65 -15.11 -9.30 -17.88
CA TRP A 65 -15.59 -10.19 -16.82
C TRP A 65 -16.16 -9.36 -15.67
N LYS A 66 -17.42 -9.58 -15.33
CA LYS A 66 -18.08 -9.00 -14.14
C LYS A 66 -17.94 -9.91 -12.93
N LEU A 67 -16.73 -10.41 -12.67
CA LEU A 67 -16.51 -11.47 -11.67
C LEU A 67 -16.74 -10.96 -10.24
N LEU A 68 -16.46 -9.68 -9.97
CA LEU A 68 -16.57 -9.10 -8.63
C LEU A 68 -17.18 -7.70 -8.69
N HIS A 69 -18.47 -7.63 -9.07
CA HIS A 69 -19.19 -6.37 -9.13
C HIS A 69 -19.50 -5.84 -7.72
N LEU A 70 -18.48 -5.35 -7.01
CA LEU A 70 -18.70 -4.50 -5.85
C LEU A 70 -19.36 -3.20 -6.37
N PRO A 71 -20.44 -2.74 -5.75
CA PRO A 71 -21.06 -1.50 -6.19
C PRO A 71 -20.02 -0.37 -6.17
N PRO A 72 -19.99 0.53 -7.17
CA PRO A 72 -18.92 1.52 -7.36
C PRO A 72 -18.60 2.33 -6.11
N LYS A 73 -19.63 2.59 -5.29
CA LYS A 73 -19.53 3.31 -4.01
C LYS A 73 -18.66 2.58 -2.98
N TRP A 74 -18.80 1.26 -2.88
CA TRP A 74 -18.03 0.45 -1.93
C TRP A 74 -16.61 0.22 -2.41
N ALA A 75 -16.41 0.01 -3.72
CA ALA A 75 -15.09 -0.08 -4.31
C ALA A 75 -14.28 1.22 -4.10
N SER A 76 -14.91 2.37 -4.34
CA SER A 76 -14.31 3.69 -4.09
C SER A 76 -14.05 3.95 -2.60
N LEU A 77 -14.98 3.55 -1.72
CA LEU A 77 -14.80 3.70 -0.27
C LEU A 77 -13.66 2.85 0.25
N LEU A 78 -13.53 1.59 -0.21
CA LEU A 78 -12.43 0.71 0.17
C LEU A 78 -11.08 1.28 -0.30
N TYR A 79 -11.05 1.77 -1.54
CA TYR A 79 -9.87 2.42 -2.11
C TYR A 79 -9.45 3.65 -1.30
N SER A 80 -10.39 4.55 -1.05
CA SER A 80 -10.14 5.74 -0.21
C SER A 80 -9.72 5.33 1.19
N PHE A 81 -10.34 4.33 1.82
CA PHE A 81 -9.94 3.90 3.15
C PHE A 81 -8.49 3.38 3.18
N LEU A 82 -8.10 2.57 2.20
CA LEU A 82 -6.73 2.03 2.10
C LEU A 82 -5.70 3.14 1.85
N GLU A 83 -6.03 4.14 1.03
CA GLU A 83 -5.17 5.28 0.74
C GLU A 83 -5.10 6.29 1.90
N TYR A 84 -6.24 6.59 2.55
CA TYR A 84 -6.29 7.53 3.68
C TYR A 84 -5.67 6.97 4.95
N VAL A 85 -5.65 5.64 5.13
CA VAL A 85 -4.90 5.01 6.21
C VAL A 85 -3.41 5.29 6.07
N ALA A 86 -2.89 5.53 4.86
CA ALA A 86 -1.45 5.79 4.65
C ALA A 86 -0.94 7.12 5.20
N LEU A 87 -1.75 8.17 5.09
CA LEU A 87 -1.33 9.53 5.44
C LEU A 87 -0.94 9.67 6.92
N PRO A 88 -1.71 9.16 7.91
CA PRO A 88 -1.31 9.15 9.30
C PRO A 88 0.00 8.38 9.56
N HIS A 89 0.21 7.25 8.87
CA HIS A 89 1.42 6.44 9.06
C HIS A 89 2.67 7.23 8.65
N TYR A 90 2.64 7.92 7.51
CA TYR A 90 3.76 8.77 7.08
C TYR A 90 4.02 9.93 8.05
N VAL A 91 2.98 10.57 8.58
CA VAL A 91 3.11 11.66 9.57
C VAL A 91 3.78 11.16 10.86
N VAL A 92 3.36 10.00 11.37
CA VAL A 92 3.95 9.43 12.60
C VAL A 92 5.40 9.00 12.37
N ILE A 93 5.73 8.42 11.21
CA ILE A 93 7.12 8.07 10.86
C ILE A 93 7.99 9.32 10.76
N ALA A 94 7.49 10.38 10.11
CA ALA A 94 8.20 11.65 9.99
C ALA A 94 8.41 12.31 11.37
N ALA A 95 7.39 12.30 12.23
CA ALA A 95 7.48 12.82 13.60
C ALA A 95 8.48 12.02 14.46
N ASN A 96 8.49 10.69 14.34
CA ASN A 96 9.44 9.83 15.05
C ASN A 96 10.89 10.14 14.64
N ARG A 97 11.15 10.30 13.34
CA ARG A 97 12.47 10.68 12.83
C ARG A 97 12.90 12.09 13.25
N ALA A 98 11.99 13.06 13.19
CA ALA A 98 12.26 14.43 13.61
C ALA A 98 12.60 14.53 15.11
N THR A 99 11.90 13.77 15.95
CA THR A 99 12.12 13.74 17.40
C THR A 99 13.48 13.11 17.73
N LEU A 100 13.87 12.02 17.04
CA LEU A 100 15.18 11.41 17.20
C LEU A 100 16.32 12.36 16.77
N GLN A 101 16.15 13.10 15.67
CA GLN A 101 17.12 14.13 15.24
C GLN A 101 17.25 15.27 16.25
N GLN A 102 16.14 15.72 16.85
CA GLN A 102 16.18 16.73 17.92
C GLN A 102 16.87 16.21 19.19
N GLY A 103 16.70 14.93 19.53
CA GLY A 103 17.42 14.28 20.63
C GLY A 103 18.94 14.26 20.39
N TYR A 104 19.38 13.83 19.20
CA TYR A 104 20.80 13.82 18.82
C TYR A 104 21.42 15.23 18.80
N THR A 105 20.69 16.24 18.33
CA THR A 105 21.19 17.62 18.29
C THR A 105 21.21 18.31 19.66
N LYS A 106 20.34 17.91 20.59
CA LYS A 106 20.34 18.45 21.97
C LYS A 106 21.33 17.76 22.91
N PHE A 107 21.62 16.48 22.71
CA PHE A 107 22.41 15.69 23.66
C PHE A 107 23.75 15.17 23.11
N GLY A 108 24.03 15.29 21.81
CA GLY A 108 25.27 14.78 21.21
C GLY A 108 25.43 13.26 21.34
N PRO A 109 26.43 12.65 20.68
CA PRO A 109 26.83 11.28 21.00
C PRO A 109 27.39 11.17 22.44
#